data_AF-A0A1H8V048-F1
#
_entry.id   AF-A0A1H8V048-F1
#
_cell.length_a   1.000
_cell.length_b   1.000
_cell.length_c   1.000
_cell.angle_alpha   90.00
_cell.angle_beta   90.00
_cell.angle_gamma   90.00
#
_symmetry.space_group_name_H-M   'P 1'
#
loop_
_entity.id
_entity.type
_entity.pdbx_description
1 polymer ?
#
loop_
_entity_poly.entity_id
_entity_poly.type
_entity_poly.pdbx_seq_one_letter_code
_entity_poly.pdbx_strand_id
1 'polypeptide(L)'
;MINKPLKNELEQFIINKVREKRIGAKLSQKQLSEELNITLGFIGHVESPKNRAKYNINHLNKLAKIFNCAIKDFLPDPYIETFDDPQQLNKL
;
A
#
# COMPACT_ATOMS: atom_id res chain seq x y z
N MET A 1 7.95 -24.39 -8.11
CA MET A 1 7.02 -23.31 -8.49
C MET A 1 7.49 -22.03 -7.83
N ILE A 2 7.86 -21.00 -8.59
CA ILE A 2 8.17 -19.69 -8.03
C ILE A 2 6.85 -19.07 -7.58
N ASN A 3 6.72 -18.80 -6.28
CA ASN A 3 5.50 -18.23 -5.72
C ASN A 3 5.47 -16.73 -6.09
N LYS A 4 4.73 -16.38 -7.14
CA LYS A 4 4.63 -14.99 -7.60
C LYS A 4 4.01 -14.12 -6.51
N PRO A 5 4.59 -12.97 -6.16
CA PRO A 5 4.00 -12.08 -5.16
C PRO A 5 2.60 -11.62 -5.60
N LEU A 6 1.69 -11.55 -4.62
CA LEU A 6 0.28 -11.18 -4.85
C LEU A 6 0.08 -9.68 -5.12
N LYS A 7 1.09 -8.87 -4.81
CA LYS A 7 1.13 -7.42 -4.97
C LYS A 7 2.43 -7.04 -5.67
N ASN A 8 2.38 -6.07 -6.57
CA ASN A 8 3.60 -5.55 -7.20
C ASN A 8 4.36 -4.59 -6.27
N GLU A 9 5.53 -4.13 -6.70
CA GLU A 9 6.40 -3.28 -5.90
C GLU A 9 5.75 -1.93 -5.54
N LEU A 10 5.05 -1.31 -6.49
CA LEU A 10 4.32 -0.06 -6.26
C LEU A 10 3.21 -0.21 -5.23
N GLU A 11 2.41 -1.27 -5.34
CA GLU A 11 1.34 -1.58 -4.39
C GLU A 11 1.93 -1.82 -3.00
N GLN A 12 3.03 -2.58 -2.92
CA GLN A 12 3.68 -2.85 -1.64
C GLN A 12 4.31 -1.60 -1.03
N PHE A 13 4.91 -0.73 -1.84
CA PHE A 13 5.43 0.58 -1.41
C PHE A 13 4.32 1.43 -0.78
N ILE A 14 3.19 1.58 -1.47
CA ILE A 14 2.04 2.36 -0.99
C ILE A 14 1.53 1.77 0.33
N ILE A 15 1.38 0.45 0.42
CA ILE A 15 0.93 -0.23 1.65
C ILE A 15 1.89 0.02 2.80
N ASN A 16 3.20 -0.05 2.56
CA ASN A 16 4.22 0.22 3.56
C ASN A 16 4.15 1.67 4.04
N LYS A 17 3.97 2.65 3.14
CA LYS A 17 3.83 4.06 3.52
C LYS A 17 2.58 4.34 4.35
N VAL A 18 1.46 3.72 3.99
CA VAL A 18 0.23 3.81 4.81
C VAL A 18 0.43 3.16 6.18
N ARG A 19 1.06 1.98 6.23
CA ARG A 19 1.34 1.27 7.48
C ARG A 19 2.29 2.06 8.39
N GLU A 20 3.33 2.67 7.82
CA GLU A 20 4.26 3.56 8.52
C GLU A 20 3.51 4.71 9.20
N LYS A 21 2.68 5.45 8.45
CA LYS A 21 1.87 6.54 9.00
C LYS A 21 0.86 6.06 10.04
N ARG A 22 0.21 4.91 9.83
CA ARG A 22 -0.72 4.30 10.80
C ARG A 22 -0.02 4.01 12.13
N ILE A 23 1.17 3.40 12.09
CA ILE A 23 1.97 3.10 13.29
C ILE A 23 2.46 4.38 13.95
N GLY A 24 2.92 5.37 13.17
CA GLY A 24 3.34 6.68 13.67
C GLY A 24 2.20 7.44 14.38
N ALA A 25 0.97 7.32 13.87
CA ALA A 25 -0.24 7.85 14.49
C ALA A 25 -0.77 6.98 15.66
N LYS A 26 -0.10 5.88 16.01
CA LYS A 26 -0.49 4.91 17.05
C LYS A 26 -1.89 4.32 16.86
N LEU A 27 -2.33 4.18 15.60
CA LEU A 27 -3.62 3.58 15.26
C LEU A 27 -3.47 2.06 15.07
N SER A 28 -4.37 1.30 15.69
CA SER A 28 -4.58 -0.11 15.35
C SER A 28 -5.20 -0.24 13.96
N GLN A 29 -5.13 -1.45 13.38
CA GLN A 29 -5.83 -1.74 12.12
C GLN A 29 -7.35 -1.50 12.25
N LYS A 30 -7.91 -1.77 13.43
CA LYS A 30 -9.31 -1.49 13.76
C LYS A 30 -9.63 0.00 13.72
N GLN A 31 -8.88 0.80 14.46
CA GLN A 31 -9.10 2.24 14.50
C GLN A 31 -8.96 2.85 13.10
N LEU A 32 -7.96 2.45 12.31
CA LEU A 32 -7.84 2.96 10.94
C LEU A 32 -9.04 2.55 10.06
N SER A 33 -9.58 1.33 10.24
CA SER A 33 -10.76 0.89 9.48
C SER A 33 -12.01 1.71 9.83
N GLU A 34 -12.16 2.09 11.09
CA GLU A 34 -13.26 2.94 11.58
C GLU A 34 -13.14 4.36 10.98
N GLU A 35 -11.96 4.98 11.04
CA GLU A 35 -11.69 6.30 10.45
C GLU A 35 -11.91 6.32 8.93
N LEU A 36 -11.58 5.23 8.23
CA LEU A 36 -11.81 5.12 6.79
C LEU A 36 -13.25 4.78 6.40
N ASN A 37 -14.07 4.39 7.38
CA ASN A 37 -15.40 3.83 7.22
C ASN A 37 -15.39 2.62 6.26
N ILE A 38 -14.57 1.62 6.59
CA ILE A 38 -14.43 0.36 5.85
C ILE A 38 -14.43 -0.84 6.82
N THR A 39 -14.52 -2.06 6.29
CA THR A 39 -14.54 -3.25 7.14
C THR A 39 -13.21 -3.47 7.87
N LEU A 40 -13.27 -3.91 9.13
CA LEU A 40 -12.09 -4.23 9.94
C LEU A 40 -11.10 -5.16 9.23
N GLY A 41 -11.62 -6.20 8.59
CA GLY A 41 -10.81 -7.19 7.88
C GLY A 41 -10.05 -6.60 6.68
N PHE A 42 -10.49 -5.47 6.13
CA PHE A 42 -9.85 -4.87 4.97
C PHE A 42 -8.41 -4.46 5.26
N ILE A 43 -8.15 -3.74 6.36
CA ILE A 43 -6.79 -3.28 6.69
C ILE A 43 -5.86 -4.47 6.92
N GLY A 44 -6.33 -5.51 7.63
CA GLY A 44 -5.58 -6.74 7.85
C GLY A 44 -5.27 -7.47 6.54
N HIS A 45 -6.20 -7.50 5.59
CA HIS A 45 -5.97 -8.05 4.26
C HIS A 45 -4.95 -7.22 3.47
N VAL A 46 -5.05 -5.89 3.50
CA VAL A 46 -4.11 -5.02 2.77
C VAL A 46 -2.68 -5.20 3.30
N GLU A 47 -2.51 -5.15 4.62
CA GLU A 47 -1.18 -5.24 5.23
C GLU A 47 -0.61 -6.67 5.29
N SER A 48 -1.41 -7.69 4.94
CA SER A 48 -0.96 -9.08 4.87
C SER A 48 -0.32 -9.40 3.52
N PRO A 49 0.89 -9.98 3.48
CA PRO A 49 1.50 -10.42 2.23
C PRO A 49 0.73 -11.58 1.56
N LYS A 50 -0.15 -12.25 2.32
CA LYS A 50 -0.93 -13.41 1.85
C LYS A 50 -2.23 -13.05 1.13
N ASN A 51 -2.53 -11.76 0.96
CA ASN A 51 -3.78 -11.30 0.37
C ASN A 51 -3.52 -10.26 -0.74
N ARG A 52 -4.46 -10.18 -1.71
CA ARG A 52 -4.40 -9.30 -2.89
C ARG A 52 -5.00 -7.90 -2.65
N ALA A 53 -5.66 -7.67 -1.51
CA ALA A 53 -6.28 -6.39 -1.20
C ALA A 53 -5.24 -5.26 -1.19
N LYS A 54 -5.63 -4.09 -1.68
CA LYS A 54 -4.76 -2.92 -1.85
C LYS A 54 -5.54 -1.62 -1.67
N TYR A 55 -4.83 -0.56 -1.30
CA TYR A 55 -5.42 0.79 -1.29
C TYR A 55 -5.61 1.28 -2.73
N ASN A 56 -6.76 1.89 -3.00
CA ASN A 56 -7.00 2.63 -4.24
C ASN A 56 -6.84 4.12 -3.98
N ILE A 57 -6.91 4.94 -5.03
CA ILE A 57 -6.70 6.39 -4.91
C ILE A 57 -7.74 7.09 -4.01
N ASN A 58 -8.97 6.57 -3.95
CA ASN A 58 -10.00 7.10 -3.05
C ASN A 58 -9.65 6.83 -1.58
N HIS A 59 -9.07 5.66 -1.28
CA HIS A 59 -8.53 5.38 0.05
C HIS A 59 -7.37 6.31 0.37
N LEU A 60 -6.43 6.53 -0.56
CA LEU A 60 -5.29 7.44 -0.35
C LEU A 60 -5.74 8.87 -0.06
N ASN A 61 -6.78 9.36 -0.74
CA ASN A 61 -7.35 10.68 -0.47
C ASN A 61 -7.94 10.80 0.94
N LYS A 62 -8.63 9.76 1.43
CA LYS A 62 -9.14 9.74 2.81
C LYS A 62 -8.00 9.63 3.83
N LEU A 63 -7.03 8.76 3.56
CA LEU A 63 -5.84 8.58 4.39
C LEU A 63 -5.01 9.86 4.52
N ALA A 64 -4.90 10.64 3.44
CA ALA A 64 -4.26 11.95 3.45
C ALA A 64 -4.90 12.88 4.48
N LYS A 65 -6.24 12.89 4.57
CA LYS A 65 -6.98 13.68 5.58
C LYS A 65 -6.74 13.16 6.99
N ILE A 66 -6.81 11.84 7.19
CA ILE A 66 -6.61 11.20 8.51
C ILE A 66 -5.21 11.49 9.05
N PHE A 67 -4.18 11.42 8.20
CA PHE A 67 -2.79 11.63 8.61
C PHE A 67 -2.30 13.07 8.43
N ASN A 68 -3.19 13.99 8.06
CA ASN A 68 -2.86 15.40 7.79
C ASN A 68 -1.63 15.57 6.86
N CYS A 69 -1.64 14.88 5.73
CA CYS A 69 -0.54 14.86 4.78
C CYS A 69 -1.04 14.96 3.34
N ALA A 70 -0.14 15.11 2.36
CA ALA A 70 -0.53 15.14 0.96
C ALA A 70 -0.70 13.72 0.40
N ILE A 71 -1.53 13.55 -0.64
CA ILE A 71 -1.70 12.25 -1.31
C ILE A 71 -0.36 11.73 -1.87
N LYS A 72 0.49 12.63 -2.37
CA LYS A 72 1.81 12.27 -2.91
C LYS A 72 2.72 11.63 -1.87
N ASP A 73 2.48 11.84 -0.57
CA ASP A 73 3.29 11.26 0.50
C ASP A 73 3.12 9.74 0.64
N PHE A 74 2.18 9.14 -0.09
CA PHE A 74 2.01 7.69 -0.22
C PHE A 74 2.67 7.12 -1.49
N LEU A 75 3.12 7.96 -2.41
CA LEU A 75 3.62 7.58 -3.72
C LEU A 75 5.15 7.66 -3.77
N PRO A 76 5.81 6.87 -4.64
CA PRO A 76 7.23 7.04 -4.91
C PRO A 76 7.49 8.36 -5.64
N ASP A 77 8.71 8.89 -5.51
CA ASP A 77 9.20 10.06 -6.23
C ASP A 77 10.62 9.74 -6.75
N PRO A 78 10.86 9.70 -8.07
CA PRO A 78 9.91 10.02 -9.14
C PRO A 78 8.93 8.87 -9.49
N TYR A 79 9.39 7.62 -9.41
CA TYR A 79 8.62 6.41 -9.72
C TYR A 79 9.39 5.17 -9.24
N ILE A 80 8.81 3.97 -9.38
CA ILE A 80 9.51 2.69 -9.18
C ILE A 80 9.85 2.10 -10.55
N GLU A 81 11.12 1.79 -10.77
CA GLU A 81 11.57 1.01 -11.93
C GLU A 81 11.20 -0.46 -11.71
N THR A 82 10.08 -0.89 -12.29
CA THR A 82 9.70 -2.31 -12.26
C THR A 82 10.45 -3.08 -13.34
N PHE A 83 11.08 -4.21 -12.99
CA PHE A 83 11.68 -5.17 -13.94
C PHE A 83 10.65 -6.03 -14.70
N ASP A 84 9.44 -5.52 -14.90
CA ASP A 84 8.37 -6.23 -15.63
C ASP A 84 8.47 -6.02 -17.15
N ASP A 85 9.57 -5.45 -17.67
CA ASP A 85 9.89 -5.45 -19.10
C ASP A 85 10.51 -6.80 -19.51
N PRO A 86 9.80 -7.64 -20.28
CA PRO A 86 10.34 -8.91 -20.77
C PRO A 86 11.64 -8.74 -21.58
N GLN A 87 11.93 -7.54 -22.09
CA GLN A 87 13.13 -7.27 -22.89
C GLN A 87 14.41 -7.10 -22.05
N GLN A 88 14.31 -6.90 -20.73
CA GLN A 88 15.49 -6.76 -19.86
C GLN A 88 15.90 -8.06 -19.15
N LEU A 89 15.07 -9.10 -19.14
CA LEU A 89 15.41 -10.41 -18.55
C LEU A 89 16.56 -11.12 -19.29
N ASN A 90 16.82 -10.72 -20.55
CA ASN A 90 17.84 -11.32 -21.41
C ASN A 90 19.18 -10.54 -21.42
N LYS A 91 19.42 -9.64 -20.45
CA LYS A 91 20.67 -8.85 -20.35
C LYS A 91 21.62 -9.31 -19.23
N LEU A 92 21.42 -10.50 -18.66
CA LEU A 92 22.33 -11.16 -17.71
C LEU A 92 22.80 -12.51 -18.25
#